data_AF-A0A4V1G825-F1
#
_entry.id   AF-A0A4V1G825-F1
#
_cell.length_a   1.000
_cell.length_b   1.000
_cell.length_c   1.000
_cell.angle_alpha   90.00
_cell.angle_beta   90.00
_cell.angle_gamma   90.00
#
_symmetry.space_group_name_H-M   'P 1'
#
loop_
_entity.id
_entity.type
_entity.pdbx_description
1 polymer ?
#
loop_
_entity_poly.entity_id
_entity_poly.type
_entity_poly.pdbx_seq_one_letter_code
_entity_poly.pdbx_strand_id
1 'polypeptide(L)'
;MSRKEIITDLVICGMVVAAMYYGHIYIAFCILFGLGIIRLAPLRGAIFGFLKNAYVLKFYNVVIWFFSYLIALKILSFASGVSEDNLKYSPAILGVPVSVLLVWALIMLASALSGMIVSVYSQFSPVIPGGMKQSIESSGFMLLLRRGIYLMILTAPLPVLAVFSTPWIARVALLADASFISPCGPKAADRMYLKINDTQCYRFTLDRYLLTRDPVIQEMKSAK
;
A
#
# COMPACT_ATOMS: atom_id res chain seq x y z
N MET A 1 0.69 -16.97 -24.04
CA MET A 1 2.04 -16.37 -24.15
C MET A 1 2.73 -16.98 -25.33
N SER A 2 3.40 -16.18 -26.15
CA SER A 2 4.24 -16.70 -27.23
C SER A 2 5.47 -17.40 -26.66
N ARG A 3 5.99 -18.42 -27.34
CA ARG A 3 7.22 -19.15 -26.94
C ARG A 3 8.39 -18.20 -26.69
N LYS A 4 8.48 -17.13 -27.49
CA LYS A 4 9.49 -16.06 -27.33
C LYS A 4 9.33 -15.35 -25.98
N GLU A 5 8.09 -15.07 -25.57
CA GLU A 5 7.84 -14.38 -24.30
C GLU A 5 8.28 -15.22 -23.10
N ILE A 6 7.97 -16.53 -23.11
CA ILE A 6 8.38 -17.47 -22.06
C ILE A 6 9.90 -17.53 -21.92
N ILE A 7 10.62 -17.61 -23.05
CA ILE A 7 12.09 -17.64 -23.05
C ILE A 7 12.65 -16.33 -22.48
N THR A 8 12.10 -15.18 -22.89
CA THR A 8 12.52 -13.89 -22.36
C THR A 8 12.27 -13.78 -20.85
N ASP A 9 11.11 -14.23 -20.38
CA ASP A 9 10.79 -14.22 -18.95
C ASP A 9 11.70 -15.15 -18.15
N LEU A 10 12.04 -16.33 -18.70
CA LEU A 10 12.96 -17.27 -18.07
C LEU A 10 14.38 -16.69 -17.94
N VAL A 11 14.89 -16.05 -19.00
CA VAL A 11 16.21 -15.40 -18.99
C VAL A 11 16.24 -14.24 -17.99
N ILE A 12 15.18 -13.44 -17.94
CA ILE A 12 15.07 -12.33 -17.00
C ILE A 12 14.98 -12.83 -15.56
N CYS A 13 14.20 -13.88 -15.29
CA CYS A 13 14.18 -14.53 -13.99
C CYS A 13 15.56 -15.05 -13.59
N GLY A 14 16.32 -15.64 -14.52
CA GLY A 14 17.70 -16.06 -14.28
C GLY A 14 18.62 -14.89 -13.87
N MET A 15 18.52 -13.76 -14.57
CA MET A 15 19.27 -12.53 -14.22
C MET A 15 18.87 -11.97 -12.85
N VAL A 16 17.58 -12.01 -12.50
CA VAL A 16 17.06 -11.57 -11.19
C VAL A 16 17.63 -12.45 -10.08
N VAL A 17 17.58 -13.78 -10.24
CA VAL A 17 18.11 -14.73 -9.26
C VAL A 17 19.61 -14.55 -9.10
N ALA A 18 20.36 -14.39 -10.20
CA ALA A 18 21.79 -14.11 -10.15
C ALA A 18 22.10 -12.79 -9.41
N ALA A 19 21.39 -11.71 -9.72
CA ALA A 19 21.55 -10.43 -9.04
C ALA A 19 21.27 -10.53 -7.54
N MET A 20 20.23 -11.26 -7.14
CA MET A 20 19.93 -11.52 -5.73
C MET A 20 21.02 -12.36 -5.06
N TYR A 21 21.54 -13.39 -5.73
CA TYR A 21 22.60 -14.25 -5.22
C TYR A 21 23.89 -13.46 -4.90
N TYR A 22 24.25 -12.49 -5.75
CA TYR A 22 25.39 -11.60 -5.52
C TYR A 22 25.08 -10.40 -4.58
N GLY A 23 23.90 -10.37 -3.95
CA GLY A 23 23.51 -9.31 -3.01
C GLY A 23 23.06 -7.99 -3.68
N HIS A 24 22.93 -7.95 -5.01
CA HIS A 24 22.48 -6.77 -5.75
C HIS A 24 20.95 -6.69 -5.83
N ILE A 25 20.29 -6.55 -4.67
CA ILE A 25 18.83 -6.53 -4.53
C ILE A 25 18.20 -5.38 -5.34
N TYR A 26 18.82 -4.19 -5.36
CA TYR A 26 18.31 -3.04 -6.12
C TYR A 26 18.31 -3.31 -7.63
N ILE A 27 19.35 -3.96 -8.15
CA ILE A 27 19.45 -4.32 -9.57
C ILE A 27 18.36 -5.33 -9.92
N ALA A 28 18.17 -6.36 -9.09
CA ALA A 28 17.09 -7.32 -9.25
C ALA A 28 15.71 -6.64 -9.29
N PHE A 29 15.50 -5.65 -8.41
CA PHE A 29 14.26 -4.88 -8.35
C PHE A 29 14.03 -4.02 -9.60
N CYS A 30 15.07 -3.34 -10.10
CA CYS A 30 15.01 -2.56 -11.34
C CYS A 30 14.70 -3.44 -12.55
N ILE A 31 15.29 -4.62 -12.65
CA ILE A 31 15.03 -5.59 -13.72
C ILE A 31 13.57 -6.04 -13.70
N LEU A 32 13.06 -6.43 -12.52
CA LEU A 32 11.66 -6.83 -12.35
C LEU A 32 10.68 -5.69 -12.69
N PHE A 33 10.97 -4.47 -12.22
CA PHE A 33 10.16 -3.30 -12.53
C PHE A 33 10.12 -3.00 -14.02
N GLY A 34 11.27 -3.04 -14.71
CA GLY A 34 11.36 -2.87 -16.16
C GLY A 34 10.58 -3.95 -16.92
N LEU A 35 10.66 -5.20 -16.47
CA LEU A 35 9.85 -6.30 -17.02
C LEU A 35 8.35 -6.03 -16.88
N GLY A 36 7.92 -5.55 -15.71
CA GLY A 36 6.53 -5.14 -15.45
C GLY A 36 6.04 -4.10 -16.46
N ILE A 37 6.84 -3.05 -16.72
CA ILE A 37 6.51 -2.00 -17.70
C ILE A 37 6.36 -2.59 -19.11
N ILE A 38 7.36 -3.35 -19.58
CA ILE A 38 7.37 -3.92 -20.93
C ILE A 38 6.16 -4.85 -21.14
N ARG A 39 5.86 -5.68 -20.15
CA ARG A 39 4.76 -6.63 -20.22
C ARG A 39 3.39 -5.98 -20.06
N LEU A 40 3.26 -4.85 -19.39
CA LEU A 40 1.99 -4.13 -19.26
C LEU A 40 1.76 -3.05 -20.33
N ALA A 41 2.79 -2.66 -21.08
CA ALA A 41 2.71 -1.64 -22.12
C ALA A 41 1.50 -1.78 -23.08
N PRO A 42 1.15 -2.97 -23.63
CA PRO A 42 0.00 -3.09 -24.53
C PRO A 42 -1.35 -2.99 -23.80
N LEU A 43 -1.37 -3.15 -22.47
CA LEU A 43 -2.57 -3.02 -21.64
C LEU A 43 -2.74 -1.61 -21.07
N ARG A 44 -1.85 -0.66 -21.39
CA ARG A 44 -1.87 0.71 -20.84
C ARG A 44 -3.25 1.37 -20.93
N GLY A 45 -3.93 1.26 -22.08
CA GLY A 45 -5.23 1.89 -22.30
C GLY A 45 -6.31 1.31 -21.37
N ALA A 46 -6.32 -0.01 -21.21
CA ALA A 46 -7.25 -0.69 -20.30
C ALA A 46 -6.98 -0.34 -18.84
N ILE A 47 -5.70 -0.29 -18.43
CA ILE A 47 -5.30 0.08 -17.07
C ILE A 47 -5.70 1.53 -16.75
N PHE A 48 -5.38 2.48 -17.63
CA PHE A 48 -5.77 3.88 -17.42
C PHE A 48 -7.28 4.09 -17.47
N GLY A 49 -7.98 3.37 -18.36
CA GLY A 49 -9.44 3.39 -18.40
C GLY A 49 -10.07 2.88 -17.09
N PHE A 50 -9.51 1.81 -16.53
CA PHE A 50 -9.94 1.27 -15.25
C PHE A 50 -9.69 2.24 -14.09
N LEU A 51 -8.50 2.85 -14.03
CA LEU A 51 -8.16 3.82 -12.97
C LEU A 51 -9.03 5.09 -13.03
N LYS A 52 -9.46 5.51 -14.22
CA LYS A 52 -10.35 6.66 -14.41
C LYS A 52 -11.83 6.33 -14.24
N ASN A 53 -12.19 5.07 -14.04
CA ASN A 53 -13.58 4.66 -13.90
C ASN A 53 -14.16 5.23 -12.60
N ALA A 54 -15.28 5.95 -12.72
CA ALA A 54 -15.98 6.55 -11.58
C ALA A 54 -16.35 5.53 -10.50
N TYR A 55 -16.71 4.29 -10.89
CA TYR A 55 -17.01 3.23 -9.92
C TYR A 55 -15.76 2.80 -9.14
N VAL A 56 -14.62 2.71 -9.80
CA VAL A 56 -13.34 2.36 -9.16
C VAL A 56 -12.90 3.47 -8.21
N LEU A 57 -13.03 4.73 -8.62
CA LEU A 57 -12.74 5.88 -7.75
C LEU A 57 -13.69 5.94 -6.54
N LYS A 58 -14.98 5.69 -6.73
CA LYS A 58 -15.94 5.60 -5.62
C LYS A 58 -15.62 4.43 -4.68
N PHE A 59 -15.29 3.26 -5.23
CA PHE A 59 -14.88 2.12 -4.42
C PHE A 59 -13.63 2.41 -3.60
N TYR A 60 -12.61 3.06 -4.19
CA TYR A 60 -11.43 3.49 -3.45
C TYR A 60 -11.78 4.48 -2.34
N ASN A 61 -12.54 5.53 -2.65
CA ASN A 61 -12.88 6.59 -1.68
C ASN A 61 -13.83 6.13 -0.57
N VAL A 62 -14.72 5.18 -0.84
CA VAL A 62 -15.71 4.73 0.14
C VAL A 62 -15.22 3.49 0.89
N VAL A 63 -14.75 2.47 0.17
CA VAL A 63 -14.42 1.19 0.78
C VAL A 63 -12.97 1.20 1.26
N ILE A 64 -12.03 1.41 0.34
CA ILE A 64 -10.60 1.29 0.68
C ILE A 64 -10.22 2.35 1.70
N TRP A 65 -10.61 3.60 1.50
CA TRP A 65 -10.31 4.68 2.43
C TRP A 65 -10.92 4.44 3.82
N PHE A 66 -12.18 4.00 3.89
CA PHE A 66 -12.85 3.74 5.17
C PHE A 66 -12.15 2.63 5.97
N PHE A 67 -11.85 1.50 5.31
CA PHE A 67 -11.10 0.42 5.98
C PHE A 67 -9.68 0.86 6.35
N SER A 68 -9.03 1.66 5.51
CA SER A 68 -7.70 2.21 5.81
C SER A 68 -7.73 3.09 7.05
N TYR A 69 -8.74 3.94 7.19
CA TYR A 69 -8.95 4.81 8.34
C TYR A 69 -9.16 3.99 9.62
N LEU A 70 -10.05 2.98 9.57
CA LEU A 70 -10.32 2.12 10.73
C LEU A 70 -9.08 1.34 11.17
N ILE A 71 -8.34 0.76 10.22
CA ILE A 71 -7.09 0.05 10.52
C ILE A 71 -6.06 1.02 11.09
N ALA A 72 -5.89 2.20 10.50
CA ALA A 72 -4.97 3.22 10.99
C ALA A 72 -5.32 3.67 12.42
N LEU A 73 -6.61 3.89 12.72
CA LEU A 73 -7.08 4.25 14.06
C LEU A 73 -6.71 3.19 15.09
N LYS A 74 -6.97 1.91 14.78
CA LYS A 74 -6.61 0.79 15.67
C LYS A 74 -5.11 0.64 15.85
N ILE A 75 -4.32 0.77 14.77
CA ILE A 75 -2.86 0.70 14.84
C ILE A 75 -2.31 1.84 15.70
N LEU A 76 -2.78 3.07 15.51
CA LEU A 76 -2.34 4.25 16.29
C LEU A 76 -2.71 4.10 17.76
N SER A 77 -3.96 3.76 18.06
CA SER A 77 -4.43 3.53 19.43
C SER A 77 -3.60 2.46 20.14
N PHE A 78 -3.37 1.32 19.48
CA PHE A 78 -2.55 0.24 20.04
C PHE A 78 -1.08 0.63 20.23
N ALA A 79 -0.46 1.28 19.23
CA ALA A 79 0.97 1.61 19.27
C ALA A 79 1.30 2.79 20.20
N SER A 80 0.39 3.76 20.32
CA SER A 80 0.62 4.97 21.12
C SER A 80 -0.07 4.96 22.48
N GLY A 81 -1.01 4.04 22.73
CA GLY A 81 -1.82 3.98 23.94
C GLY A 81 -2.86 5.11 24.07
N VAL A 82 -3.01 5.95 23.04
CA VAL A 82 -3.98 7.05 23.01
C VAL A 82 -5.37 6.51 22.73
N SER A 83 -6.39 6.94 23.51
CA SER A 83 -7.77 6.52 23.26
C SER A 83 -8.27 6.97 21.87
N GLU A 84 -9.11 6.16 21.24
CA GLU A 84 -9.60 6.38 19.87
C GLU A 84 -10.35 7.72 19.73
N ASP A 85 -11.04 8.16 20.77
CA ASP A 85 -11.79 9.43 20.80
C ASP A 85 -10.88 10.67 20.70
N ASN A 86 -9.60 10.54 21.06
CA ASN A 86 -8.62 11.61 21.00
C ASN A 86 -7.88 11.67 19.64
N LEU A 87 -8.13 10.73 18.73
CA LEU A 87 -7.47 10.62 17.42
C LEU A 87 -8.43 10.99 16.29
N LYS A 88 -8.43 12.27 15.88
CA LYS A 88 -9.39 12.79 14.89
C LYS A 88 -8.79 12.94 13.50
N TYR A 89 -7.53 13.37 13.41
CA TYR A 89 -6.83 13.65 12.16
C TYR A 89 -5.69 12.65 11.89
N SER A 90 -5.08 12.09 12.94
CA SER A 90 -4.01 11.10 12.78
C SER A 90 -4.41 9.91 11.92
N PRO A 91 -5.60 9.29 12.11
CA PRO A 91 -5.96 8.10 11.35
C PRO A 91 -6.19 8.39 9.86
N ALA A 92 -6.59 9.62 9.51
CA ALA A 92 -6.73 10.02 8.11
C ALA A 92 -5.37 10.16 7.42
N ILE A 93 -4.37 10.72 8.12
CA ILE A 93 -3.00 10.88 7.59
C ILE A 93 -2.33 9.50 7.44
N LEU A 94 -2.40 8.67 8.48
CA LEU A 94 -1.84 7.31 8.45
C LEU A 94 -2.65 6.36 7.56
N GLY A 95 -3.90 6.69 7.26
CA GLY A 95 -4.75 5.96 6.32
C GLY A 95 -4.17 5.92 4.90
N VAL A 96 -3.34 6.90 4.50
CA VAL A 96 -2.72 6.94 3.16
C VAL A 96 -1.74 5.76 2.93
N PRO A 97 -0.69 5.54 3.74
CA PRO A 97 0.18 4.39 3.55
C PRO A 97 -0.57 3.06 3.73
N VAL A 98 -1.57 3.00 4.62
CA VAL A 98 -2.42 1.80 4.80
C VAL A 98 -3.26 1.51 3.55
N SER A 99 -3.80 2.54 2.89
CA SER A 99 -4.58 2.35 1.66
C SER A 99 -3.74 1.79 0.52
N VAL A 100 -2.48 2.21 0.41
CA VAL A 100 -1.52 1.65 -0.56
C VAL A 100 -1.31 0.16 -0.31
N LEU A 101 -1.15 -0.25 0.95
CA LEU A 101 -1.01 -1.66 1.33
C LEU A 101 -2.26 -2.48 0.99
N LEU A 102 -3.46 -1.94 1.28
CA LEU A 102 -4.72 -2.60 0.95
C LEU A 102 -4.93 -2.75 -0.56
N VAL A 103 -4.67 -1.69 -1.33
CA VAL A 103 -4.75 -1.76 -2.81
C VAL A 103 -3.78 -2.81 -3.34
N TRP A 104 -2.55 -2.83 -2.83
CA TRP A 104 -1.57 -3.83 -3.26
C TRP A 104 -1.98 -5.25 -2.90
N ALA A 105 -2.58 -5.47 -1.71
CA ALA A 105 -3.14 -6.77 -1.33
C ALA A 105 -4.28 -7.21 -2.27
N LEU A 106 -5.15 -6.29 -2.67
CA LEU A 106 -6.20 -6.57 -3.68
C LEU A 106 -5.61 -6.93 -5.04
N ILE A 107 -4.54 -6.24 -5.47
CA ILE A 107 -3.82 -6.56 -6.71
C ILE A 107 -3.20 -7.95 -6.64
N MET A 108 -2.59 -8.32 -5.50
CA MET A 108 -2.06 -9.67 -5.30
C MET A 108 -3.16 -10.73 -5.39
N LEU A 109 -4.29 -10.52 -4.70
CA LEU A 109 -5.43 -11.43 -4.73
C LEU A 109 -5.98 -11.59 -6.16
N ALA A 110 -6.18 -10.49 -6.87
CA ALA A 110 -6.65 -10.51 -8.25
C ALA A 110 -5.67 -11.21 -9.19
N SER A 111 -4.36 -11.02 -8.98
CA SER A 111 -3.30 -11.70 -9.76
C SER A 111 -3.27 -13.20 -9.48
N ALA A 112 -3.42 -13.61 -8.22
CA ALA A 112 -3.49 -15.02 -7.82
C ALA A 112 -4.73 -15.71 -8.43
N LEU A 113 -5.90 -15.07 -8.34
CA LEU A 113 -7.14 -15.55 -8.98
C LEU A 113 -6.97 -15.65 -10.50
N SER A 114 -6.32 -14.67 -11.12
CA SER A 114 -6.02 -14.72 -12.55
C SER A 114 -5.14 -15.91 -12.91
N GLY A 115 -4.11 -16.20 -12.11
CA GLY A 115 -3.27 -17.39 -12.26
C GLY A 115 -4.05 -18.70 -12.15
N MET A 116 -4.98 -18.80 -11.20
CA MET A 116 -5.85 -19.96 -11.05
C MET A 116 -6.76 -20.14 -12.28
N ILE A 117 -7.40 -19.07 -12.75
CA ILE A 117 -8.26 -19.12 -13.95
C ILE A 117 -7.47 -19.56 -15.19
N VAL A 118 -6.26 -19.01 -15.39
CA VAL A 118 -5.39 -19.39 -16.51
C VAL A 118 -4.97 -20.86 -16.41
N SER A 119 -4.69 -21.34 -15.19
CA SER A 119 -4.32 -22.74 -14.95
C SER A 119 -5.47 -23.69 -15.26
N VAL A 120 -6.68 -23.39 -14.75
CA VAL A 120 -7.91 -24.13 -15.07
C VAL A 120 -8.13 -24.15 -16.58
N TYR A 121 -8.09 -22.99 -17.23
CA TYR A 121 -8.22 -22.90 -18.69
C TYR A 121 -7.20 -23.78 -19.42
N SER A 122 -5.94 -23.82 -18.98
CA SER A 122 -4.90 -24.62 -19.62
C SER A 122 -5.19 -26.12 -19.56
N GLN A 123 -5.77 -26.61 -18.46
CA GLN A 123 -6.13 -28.02 -18.28
C GLN A 123 -7.33 -28.42 -19.14
N PHE A 124 -8.31 -27.53 -19.31
CA PHE A 124 -9.49 -27.79 -20.13
C PHE A 124 -9.32 -27.42 -21.61
N SER A 125 -8.25 -26.70 -21.97
CA SER A 125 -7.93 -26.28 -23.34
C SER A 125 -7.95 -27.40 -24.39
N PRO A 126 -7.53 -28.65 -24.10
CA PRO A 126 -7.60 -29.75 -25.07
C PRO A 126 -9.03 -30.18 -25.44
N VAL A 127 -10.02 -29.88 -24.59
CA VAL A 127 -11.41 -30.30 -24.76
C VAL A 127 -12.24 -29.22 -25.48
N ILE A 128 -11.72 -28.00 -25.59
CA ILE A 128 -12.42 -26.86 -26.20
C ILE A 128 -12.25 -26.90 -27.73
N PRO A 129 -13.34 -26.75 -28.53
CA PRO A 129 -13.26 -26.66 -29.99
C PRO A 129 -12.30 -25.54 -30.45
N GLY A 130 -11.52 -25.81 -31.51
CA GLY A 130 -10.44 -24.91 -31.96
C GLY A 130 -10.89 -23.46 -32.24
N GLY A 131 -12.05 -23.26 -32.87
CA GLY A 131 -12.58 -21.92 -33.14
C GLY A 131 -12.92 -21.14 -31.85
N MET A 132 -13.46 -21.82 -30.85
CA MET A 132 -13.80 -21.22 -29.55
C MET A 132 -12.54 -20.94 -28.73
N LYS A 133 -11.55 -21.85 -28.80
CA LYS A 133 -10.23 -21.65 -28.20
C LYS A 133 -9.55 -20.39 -28.75
N GLN A 134 -9.51 -20.22 -30.06
CA GLN A 134 -8.86 -19.07 -30.68
C GLN A 134 -9.55 -17.74 -30.35
N SER A 135 -10.89 -17.74 -30.23
CA SER A 135 -11.66 -16.59 -29.75
C SER A 135 -11.32 -16.22 -28.30
N ILE A 136 -11.24 -17.22 -27.40
CA ILE A 136 -10.88 -16.99 -26.00
C ILE A 136 -9.44 -16.47 -25.88
N GLU A 137 -8.48 -17.07 -26.58
CA GLU A 137 -7.06 -16.70 -26.50
C GLU A 137 -6.76 -15.32 -27.08
N SER A 138 -7.53 -14.86 -28.06
CA SER A 138 -7.41 -13.53 -28.65
C SER A 138 -8.18 -12.45 -27.88
N SER A 139 -9.00 -12.82 -26.90
CA SER A 139 -9.76 -11.86 -26.09
C SER A 139 -8.85 -10.98 -25.22
N GLY A 140 -9.21 -9.70 -25.10
CA GLY A 140 -8.51 -8.75 -24.21
C GLY A 140 -8.57 -9.17 -22.73
N PHE A 141 -9.61 -9.91 -22.34
CA PHE A 141 -9.76 -10.47 -21.00
C PHE A 141 -8.68 -11.53 -20.72
N MET A 142 -8.46 -12.48 -21.63
CA MET A 142 -7.42 -13.50 -21.44
C MET A 142 -6.01 -12.92 -21.47
N LEU A 143 -5.81 -11.84 -22.25
CA LEU A 143 -4.55 -11.08 -22.23
C LEU A 143 -4.31 -10.42 -20.87
N LEU A 144 -5.35 -9.84 -20.25
CA LEU A 144 -5.29 -9.24 -18.92
C LEU A 144 -4.97 -10.31 -17.86
N LEU A 145 -5.69 -11.43 -17.85
CA LEU A 145 -5.49 -12.51 -16.88
C LEU A 145 -4.06 -13.06 -16.93
N ARG A 146 -3.54 -13.32 -18.14
CA ARG A 146 -2.16 -13.83 -18.32
C ARG A 146 -1.08 -12.84 -17.90
N ARG A 147 -1.37 -11.54 -17.95
CA ARG A 147 -0.42 -10.46 -17.62
C ARG A 147 -0.63 -9.84 -16.24
N GLY A 148 -1.62 -10.30 -15.48
CA GLY A 148 -1.96 -9.77 -14.15
C GLY A 148 -0.78 -9.79 -13.18
N ILE A 149 0.06 -10.83 -13.22
CA ILE A 149 1.24 -10.95 -12.34
C ILE A 149 2.24 -9.79 -12.52
N TYR A 150 2.32 -9.22 -13.72
CA TYR A 150 3.20 -8.08 -13.98
C TYR A 150 2.69 -6.79 -13.33
N LEU A 151 1.38 -6.69 -13.04
CA LEU A 151 0.79 -5.58 -12.28
C LEU A 151 1.26 -5.61 -10.83
N MET A 152 1.30 -6.81 -10.24
CA MET A 152 1.85 -7.02 -8.90
C MET A 152 3.33 -6.62 -8.84
N ILE A 153 4.13 -7.06 -9.82
CA ILE A 153 5.56 -6.73 -9.90
C ILE A 153 5.77 -5.21 -10.05
N LEU A 154 5.01 -4.57 -10.94
CA LEU A 154 5.12 -3.13 -11.20
C LEU A 154 4.77 -2.30 -9.94
N THR A 155 3.80 -2.75 -9.16
CA THR A 155 3.31 -2.02 -7.98
C THR A 155 4.02 -2.37 -6.67
N ALA A 156 4.84 -3.43 -6.66
CA ALA A 156 5.63 -3.86 -5.49
C ALA A 156 6.52 -2.80 -4.82
N PRO A 157 7.10 -1.79 -5.49
CA PRO A 157 7.85 -0.74 -4.78
C PRO A 157 6.97 0.16 -3.91
N LEU A 158 5.68 0.32 -4.24
CA LEU A 158 4.76 1.19 -3.49
C LEU A 158 4.54 0.75 -2.04
N PRO A 159 4.22 -0.53 -1.73
CA PRO A 159 4.09 -0.97 -0.35
C PRO A 159 5.41 -0.89 0.41
N VAL A 160 6.55 -1.12 -0.24
CA VAL A 160 7.88 -0.97 0.39
C VAL A 160 8.07 0.48 0.83
N LEU A 161 7.84 1.45 -0.07
CA LEU A 161 7.90 2.87 0.26
C LEU A 161 6.91 3.26 1.36
N ALA A 162 5.68 2.75 1.29
CA ALA A 162 4.66 3.00 2.31
C ALA A 162 5.17 2.55 3.69
N VAL A 163 5.65 1.31 3.84
CA VAL A 163 6.16 0.77 5.10
C VAL A 163 7.34 1.57 5.65
N PHE A 164 8.33 1.93 4.81
CA PHE A 164 9.47 2.72 5.26
C PHE A 164 9.08 4.14 5.69
N SER A 165 8.04 4.72 5.08
CA SER A 165 7.54 6.06 5.42
C SER A 165 6.60 6.09 6.63
N THR A 166 6.01 4.94 7.01
CA THR A 166 5.00 4.84 8.08
C THR A 166 5.44 5.45 9.41
N PRO A 167 6.66 5.22 9.97
CA PRO A 167 7.05 5.79 11.25
C PRO A 167 7.08 7.32 11.25
N TRP A 168 7.55 7.91 10.15
CA TRP A 168 7.57 9.36 9.95
C TRP A 168 6.16 9.92 9.82
N ILE A 169 5.32 9.28 9.00
CA ILE A 169 3.93 9.67 8.80
C ILE A 169 3.14 9.56 10.12
N ALA A 170 3.35 8.51 10.90
CA ALA A 170 2.69 8.33 12.20
C ALA A 170 3.03 9.43 13.20
N ARG A 171 4.29 9.89 13.24
CA ARG A 171 4.70 11.02 14.09
C ARG A 171 4.06 12.33 13.64
N VAL A 172 4.05 12.61 12.34
CA VAL A 172 3.35 13.79 11.77
C VAL A 172 1.85 13.73 12.05
N ALA A 173 1.26 12.54 11.95
CA ALA A 173 -0.14 12.29 12.24
C ALA A 173 -0.48 12.66 13.69
N LEU A 174 0.25 12.12 14.67
CA LEU A 174 0.04 12.41 16.10
C LEU A 174 0.21 13.90 16.44
N LEU A 175 1.13 14.59 15.77
CA LEU A 175 1.31 16.04 15.94
C LEU A 175 0.12 16.85 15.42
N ALA A 176 -0.56 16.38 14.37
CA ALA A 176 -1.78 17.02 13.87
C ALA A 176 -2.88 17.00 14.95
N ASP A 177 -3.05 15.89 15.67
CA ASP A 177 -3.99 15.81 16.78
C ASP A 177 -3.52 16.59 18.02
N ALA A 178 -2.20 16.58 18.31
CA ALA A 178 -1.62 17.37 19.41
C ALA A 178 -1.77 18.90 19.22
N SER A 179 -2.04 19.33 17.98
CA SER A 179 -2.30 20.74 17.65
C SER A 179 -3.69 21.20 18.06
N PHE A 180 -4.61 20.34 18.50
CA PHE A 180 -5.91 20.76 19.04
C PHE A 180 -5.79 21.20 20.50
N ILE A 181 -6.76 21.99 20.99
CA ILE A 181 -6.72 22.53 22.35
C ILE A 181 -6.74 21.35 23.33
N SER A 182 -5.57 21.06 23.90
CA SER A 182 -5.37 19.98 24.84
C SER A 182 -5.54 20.53 26.26
N PRO A 183 -6.41 19.92 27.10
CA PRO A 183 -6.59 20.32 28.49
C PRO A 183 -5.35 20.11 29.36
N CYS A 184 -4.28 19.51 28.83
CA CYS A 184 -3.07 19.16 29.56
C CYS A 184 -2.12 20.35 29.82
N GLY A 185 -2.27 21.46 29.08
CA GLY A 185 -1.42 22.65 29.28
C GLY A 185 -1.57 23.71 28.20
N PRO A 186 -1.05 24.94 28.44
CA PRO A 186 -1.09 26.02 27.48
C PRO A 186 -0.24 25.69 26.25
N LYS A 187 -0.77 25.96 25.05
CA LYS A 187 0.02 25.90 23.81
C LYS A 187 1.17 26.92 23.90
N ALA A 188 2.38 26.47 23.64
CA ALA A 188 3.53 27.35 23.49
C ALA A 188 4.32 26.96 22.23
N ALA A 189 5.11 27.88 21.70
CA ALA A 189 5.82 27.69 20.44
C ALA A 189 6.80 26.51 20.46
N ASP A 190 7.24 26.08 21.64
CA ASP A 190 8.21 25.01 21.89
C ASP A 190 7.57 23.67 22.28
N ARG A 191 6.24 23.61 22.50
CA ARG A 191 5.58 22.40 23.03
C ARG A 191 4.11 22.25 22.62
N MET A 192 3.76 21.01 22.27
CA MET A 192 2.39 20.56 22.02
C MET A 192 2.03 19.39 22.93
N TYR A 193 0.74 19.23 23.20
CA TYR A 193 0.24 18.23 24.13
C TYR A 193 -0.83 17.37 23.47
N LEU A 194 -0.74 16.06 23.61
CA LEU A 194 -1.77 15.11 23.20
C LEU A 194 -2.28 14.36 24.42
N LYS A 195 -3.59 14.40 24.66
CA LYS A 195 -4.21 13.63 25.74
C LYS A 195 -4.15 12.15 25.38
N ILE A 196 -3.62 11.32 26.27
CA ILE A 196 -3.59 9.87 26.12
C ILE A 196 -4.88 9.33 26.75
N ASN A 197 -5.02 9.60 28.05
CA ASN A 197 -6.14 9.22 28.92
C ASN A 197 -6.50 10.39 29.86
N ASP A 198 -7.44 10.18 30.79
CA ASP A 198 -7.85 11.22 31.76
C ASP A 198 -6.75 11.61 32.77
N THR A 199 -5.66 10.85 32.84
CA THR A 199 -4.57 11.06 33.80
C THR A 199 -3.23 11.41 33.17
N GLN A 200 -3.04 11.14 31.87
CA GLN A 200 -1.73 11.20 31.21
C GLN A 200 -1.81 11.89 29.83
N CYS A 201 -0.75 12.62 29.50
CA CYS A 201 -0.60 13.31 28.24
C CYS A 201 0.82 13.14 27.67
N TYR A 202 0.92 13.03 26.35
CA TYR A 202 2.17 13.21 25.65
C TYR A 202 2.51 14.68 25.52
N ARG A 203 3.76 15.03 25.87
CA ARG A 203 4.36 16.33 25.59
C ARG A 203 5.37 16.17 24.45
N PHE A 204 5.05 16.79 23.32
CA PHE A 204 5.95 16.93 22.19
C PHE A 204 6.77 18.21 22.34
N THR A 205 8.09 18.12 22.14
CA THR A 205 8.98 19.29 22.07
C THR A 205 9.21 19.64 20.61
N LEU A 206 8.87 20.86 20.22
CA LEU A 206 8.98 21.37 18.85
C LEU A 206 10.41 21.87 18.60
N ASP A 207 11.35 20.93 18.47
CA ASP A 207 12.76 21.21 18.13
C ASP A 207 13.18 20.51 16.82
N ARG A 208 14.45 20.61 16.43
CA ARG A 208 14.98 19.93 15.23
C ARG A 208 14.86 18.41 15.28
N TYR A 209 14.62 17.84 16.45
CA TYR A 209 14.52 16.40 16.70
C TYR A 209 13.07 15.94 16.90
N LEU A 210 12.08 16.80 16.63
CA LEU A 210 10.64 16.52 16.74
C LEU A 210 10.21 15.18 16.13
N LEU A 211 10.80 14.82 14.99
CA LEU A 211 10.45 13.62 14.23
C LEU A 211 11.33 12.42 14.59
N THR A 212 12.32 12.59 15.46
CA THR A 212 13.26 11.54 15.91
C THR A 212 13.10 11.20 17.39
N ARG A 213 12.74 12.17 18.23
CA ARG A 213 12.64 12.05 19.68
C ARG A 213 11.25 11.60 20.11
N ASP A 214 11.18 10.65 21.04
CA ASP A 214 9.91 10.20 21.57
C ASP A 214 9.27 11.25 22.49
N PRO A 215 7.93 11.37 22.49
CA PRO A 215 7.24 12.29 23.37
C PRO A 215 7.39 11.88 24.83
N VAL A 216 7.45 12.87 25.72
CA VAL A 216 7.55 12.64 27.17
C VAL A 216 6.14 12.48 27.74
N ILE A 217 5.90 11.42 28.51
CA ILE A 217 4.64 11.24 29.24
C ILE A 217 4.64 12.17 30.46
N GLN A 218 3.59 12.98 30.59
CA GLN A 218 3.38 13.89 31.71
C GLN A 218 2.00 13.64 32.31
N GLU A 219 1.89 13.60 33.64
CA GLU A 219 0.60 13.53 34.32
C GLU A 219 -0.19 14.84 34.16
N MET A 220 -1.51 14.72 34.01
CA MET A 220 -2.40 15.88 34.00
C MET A 220 -2.29 16.62 35.33
N LYS A 221 -1.83 17.88 35.30
CA LYS A 221 -2.03 18.77 36.44
C LYS A 221 -3.51 19.15 36.44
N SER A 222 -4.26 18.64 37.42
CA SER A 222 -5.62 19.12 37.70
C SER A 222 -5.56 20.64 37.81
N ALA A 223 -6.27 21.34 36.93
CA ALA A 223 -6.51 22.76 37.11
C ALA A 223 -7.28 22.90 38.43
N LYS A 224 -6.60 23.41 39.46
CA LYS A 224 -7.25 24.04 40.61
C LYS A 224 -7.57 25.48 40.22
#